data_AF-A0A2M7TP08-F1
#
_entry.id   AF-A0A2M7TP08-F1
#
_cell.length_a   1.000
_cell.length_b   1.000
_cell.length_c   1.000
_cell.angle_alpha   90.00
_cell.angle_beta   90.00
_cell.angle_gamma   90.00
#
_symmetry.space_group_name_H-M   'P 1'
#
loop_
_entity.id
_entity.type
_entity.pdbx_description
1 polymer ?
#
loop_
_entity_poly.entity_id
_entity_poly.type
_entity_poly.pdbx_seq_one_letter_code
_entity_poly.pdbx_strand_id
1 'polypeptide(L)'
;MTSFGMCFSRDFEGVNPLGHIGKKLPVYLRLLKLCQKEGWDVYVLTRKTYKGGGNFGGAWLFKDGKFEKVNNLIKVDLVFDWVGNLMFPPRNNNKLKVVNSREFKELCWNKWEAYQKLEDYMPETYWVGNLNNTQRFVGKVKTENIVLKPYNGLQGKDVFIGPKEKVKDFRPERPGR
;
A
#
# COMPACT_ATOMS: atom_id res chain seq x y z
N MET A 1 -24.73 -9.35 11.76
CA MET A 1 -23.77 -10.01 10.85
C MET A 1 -22.74 -8.98 10.47
N THR A 2 -21.44 -9.28 10.63
CA THR A 2 -20.36 -8.34 10.34
C THR A 2 -20.00 -8.39 8.86
N SER A 3 -19.74 -7.22 8.28
CA SER A 3 -19.36 -7.07 6.88
C SER A 3 -17.91 -6.59 6.74
N PHE A 4 -17.11 -7.36 6.02
CA PHE A 4 -15.70 -7.12 5.78
C PHE A 4 -15.43 -6.81 4.31
N GLY A 5 -14.57 -5.82 4.06
CA GLY A 5 -14.16 -5.42 2.73
C GLY A 5 -12.67 -5.50 2.50
N MET A 6 -12.23 -5.95 1.33
CA MET A 6 -10.85 -5.88 0.88
C MET A 6 -10.74 -4.87 -0.26
N CYS A 7 -10.13 -3.71 0.00
CA CYS A 7 -10.22 -2.55 -0.91
C CYS A 7 -8.96 -2.37 -1.77
N PHE A 8 -9.12 -2.30 -3.09
CA PHE A 8 -8.04 -2.16 -4.08
C PHE A 8 -8.10 -0.85 -4.86
N SER A 9 -6.99 -0.51 -5.53
CA SER A 9 -6.90 0.70 -6.38
C SER A 9 -7.60 0.57 -7.73
N ARG A 10 -7.68 -0.65 -8.28
CA ARG A 10 -8.09 -0.92 -9.67
C ARG A 10 -9.60 -1.07 -9.78
N ASP A 11 -10.13 -0.84 -10.97
CA ASP A 11 -11.47 -1.33 -11.29
C ASP A 11 -11.45 -2.85 -11.39
N PHE A 12 -12.62 -3.45 -11.20
CA PHE A 12 -12.82 -4.86 -11.44
C PHE A 12 -13.33 -5.05 -12.87
N GLU A 13 -12.54 -5.75 -13.66
CA GLU A 13 -12.89 -6.15 -15.02
C GLU A 13 -13.12 -7.67 -15.06
N GLY A 14 -14.06 -8.11 -15.90
CA GLY A 14 -14.39 -9.52 -16.07
C GLY A 14 -15.14 -10.15 -14.89
N VAL A 15 -14.93 -11.45 -14.69
CA VAL A 15 -15.65 -12.30 -13.71
C VAL A 15 -14.84 -12.58 -12.43
N ASN A 16 -13.59 -12.11 -12.36
CA ASN A 16 -12.71 -12.37 -11.23
C ASN A 16 -12.03 -11.07 -10.78
N PRO A 17 -12.49 -10.44 -9.69
CA PRO A 17 -11.96 -9.16 -9.22
C PRO A 17 -10.49 -9.25 -8.77
N LEU A 18 -9.99 -10.44 -8.48
CA LEU A 18 -8.60 -10.69 -8.03
C LEU A 18 -7.72 -11.32 -9.11
N GLY A 19 -8.18 -11.41 -10.37
CA GLY A 19 -7.40 -12.01 -11.46
C GLY A 19 -6.02 -11.37 -11.67
N HIS A 20 -5.90 -10.09 -11.34
CA HIS A 20 -4.65 -9.32 -11.46
C HIS A 20 -3.58 -9.62 -10.39
N ILE A 21 -3.92 -10.35 -9.32
CA ILE A 21 -3.00 -10.61 -8.19
C ILE A 21 -1.92 -11.64 -8.57
N GLY A 22 -2.19 -12.51 -9.55
CA GLY A 22 -1.26 -13.53 -10.02
C GLY A 22 -0.85 -14.53 -8.92
N LYS A 23 0.45 -14.80 -8.78
CA LYS A 23 1.00 -15.83 -7.87
C LYS A 23 0.62 -15.66 -6.40
N LYS A 24 0.24 -14.45 -5.97
CA LYS A 24 -0.13 -14.17 -4.57
C LYS A 24 -1.59 -14.50 -4.26
N LEU A 25 -2.42 -14.82 -5.26
CA LEU A 25 -3.86 -15.05 -5.10
C LEU A 25 -4.23 -15.99 -3.93
N PRO A 26 -3.51 -17.10 -3.66
CA PRO A 26 -3.84 -17.97 -2.53
C PRO A 26 -3.84 -17.27 -1.17
N VAL A 27 -2.98 -16.27 -0.97
CA VAL A 27 -2.92 -15.50 0.30
C VAL A 27 -4.18 -14.66 0.49
N TYR A 28 -4.66 -14.03 -0.58
CA TYR A 28 -5.88 -13.22 -0.55
C TYR A 28 -7.11 -14.10 -0.31
N LEU A 29 -7.23 -15.21 -1.04
CA LEU A 29 -8.31 -16.18 -0.85
C LEU A 29 -8.30 -16.78 0.56
N ARG A 30 -7.12 -17.02 1.16
CA ARG A 30 -7.02 -17.52 2.54
C ARG A 30 -7.64 -16.54 3.53
N LEU A 31 -7.37 -15.24 3.40
CA LEU A 31 -7.97 -14.22 4.27
C LEU A 31 -9.49 -14.13 4.08
N LEU A 32 -9.97 -14.12 2.83
CA LEU A 32 -11.41 -14.09 2.55
C LEU A 32 -12.14 -15.31 3.17
N LYS A 33 -11.56 -16.52 3.00
CA LYS A 33 -12.09 -17.75 3.60
C LYS A 33 -12.06 -17.73 5.13
N LEU A 34 -11.04 -17.12 5.73
CA LEU A 34 -10.96 -16.97 7.19
C LEU A 34 -12.13 -16.11 7.68
N CYS A 35 -12.38 -14.95 7.07
CA CYS A 35 -13.50 -14.09 7.44
C CYS A 35 -14.87 -14.78 7.24
N GLN A 36 -15.05 -15.56 6.17
CA GLN A 36 -16.28 -16.32 5.97
C GLN A 36 -16.50 -17.40 7.03
N LYS A 37 -15.44 -18.07 7.50
CA LYS A 37 -15.52 -19.06 8.59
C LYS A 37 -16.01 -18.45 9.90
N GLU A 38 -15.75 -17.16 10.10
CA GLU A 38 -16.29 -16.38 11.23
C GLU A 38 -17.74 -15.91 11.02
N GLY A 39 -18.38 -16.33 9.92
CA GLY A 39 -19.76 -15.96 9.59
C GLY A 39 -19.93 -14.53 9.09
N TRP A 40 -18.88 -13.92 8.54
CA TRP A 40 -18.94 -12.55 8.01
C TRP A 40 -19.33 -12.53 6.54
N ASP A 41 -20.00 -11.45 6.12
CA ASP A 41 -20.15 -11.11 4.71
C ASP A 41 -18.84 -10.51 4.20
N VAL A 42 -18.28 -11.11 3.15
CA VAL A 42 -16.92 -10.79 2.69
C VAL A 42 -16.97 -10.22 1.28
N TYR A 43 -16.48 -8.99 1.13
CA TYR A 43 -16.51 -8.27 -0.13
C TYR A 43 -15.10 -7.93 -0.63
N VAL A 44 -14.94 -7.98 -1.95
CA VAL A 44 -13.82 -7.38 -2.66
C VAL A 44 -14.29 -6.03 -3.23
N LEU A 45 -13.58 -4.97 -2.88
CA LEU A 45 -13.97 -3.58 -3.05
C LEU A 45 -12.94 -2.80 -3.86
N THR A 46 -13.37 -1.75 -4.54
CA THR A 46 -12.46 -0.78 -5.16
C THR A 46 -12.69 0.60 -4.58
N ARG A 47 -11.61 1.36 -4.37
CA ARG A 47 -11.74 2.76 -3.92
C ARG A 47 -12.58 3.61 -4.87
N LYS A 48 -12.69 3.21 -6.14
CA LYS A 48 -13.41 3.94 -7.19
C LYS A 48 -14.93 3.91 -6.98
N THR A 49 -15.46 2.90 -6.29
CA THR A 49 -16.89 2.82 -5.94
C THR A 49 -17.18 3.37 -4.55
N TYR A 50 -16.17 3.84 -3.81
CA TYR A 50 -16.34 4.36 -2.45
C TYR A 50 -17.16 5.66 -2.46
N LYS A 51 -18.23 5.70 -1.65
CA LYS A 51 -19.15 6.83 -1.50
C LYS A 51 -19.06 7.51 -0.13
N GLY A 52 -18.15 7.07 0.74
CA GLY A 52 -18.01 7.61 2.10
C GLY A 52 -18.73 6.80 3.17
N GLY A 53 -18.25 6.88 4.41
CA GLY A 53 -18.87 6.24 5.58
C GLY A 53 -19.03 4.73 5.48
N GLY A 54 -18.10 4.05 4.81
CA GLY A 54 -18.18 2.60 4.57
C GLY A 54 -19.10 2.18 3.43
N ASN A 55 -19.69 3.11 2.67
CA ASN A 55 -20.58 2.78 1.57
C ASN A 55 -19.82 2.63 0.24
N PHE A 56 -20.15 1.59 -0.52
CA PHE A 56 -19.57 1.29 -1.83
C PHE A 56 -20.69 1.01 -2.84
N GLY A 57 -20.72 1.78 -3.94
CA GLY A 57 -21.72 1.66 -5.01
C GLY A 57 -21.37 0.57 -6.03
N GLY A 58 -20.91 -0.59 -5.55
CA GLY A 58 -20.42 -1.68 -6.39
C GLY A 58 -19.31 -2.46 -5.70
N ALA A 59 -19.44 -3.78 -5.69
CA ALA A 59 -18.55 -4.71 -5.01
C ALA A 59 -18.62 -6.12 -5.62
N TRP A 60 -17.79 -7.03 -5.11
CA TRP A 60 -17.90 -8.45 -5.36
C TRP A 60 -18.04 -9.19 -4.04
N LEU A 61 -19.15 -9.88 -3.84
CA LEU A 61 -19.35 -10.78 -2.72
C LEU A 61 -18.51 -12.04 -2.96
N PHE A 62 -17.73 -12.44 -1.96
CA PHE A 62 -17.05 -13.71 -1.96
C PHE A 62 -17.90 -14.73 -1.20
N LYS A 63 -18.35 -15.78 -1.89
CA LYS A 63 -19.22 -16.83 -1.34
C LYS A 63 -18.76 -18.21 -1.81
N ASP A 64 -18.49 -19.12 -0.87
CA ASP A 64 -18.10 -20.51 -1.16
C ASP A 64 -16.99 -20.65 -2.22
N GLY A 65 -15.97 -19.79 -2.14
CA GLY A 65 -14.84 -19.79 -3.09
C GLY A 65 -15.11 -19.10 -4.42
N LYS A 66 -16.30 -18.54 -4.64
CA LYS A 66 -16.73 -17.85 -5.86
C LYS A 66 -16.92 -16.36 -5.61
N PHE A 67 -16.89 -15.59 -6.69
CA PHE A 67 -17.15 -14.14 -6.67
C PHE A 67 -18.47 -13.84 -7.38
N GLU A 68 -19.35 -13.12 -6.70
CA GLU A 68 -20.63 -12.67 -7.23
C GLU A 68 -20.64 -11.15 -7.29
N LYS A 69 -20.96 -10.59 -8.45
CA LYS A 69 -20.97 -9.13 -8.63
C LYS A 69 -22.20 -8.53 -7.94
N VAL A 70 -21.97 -7.49 -7.15
CA VAL A 70 -22.99 -6.76 -6.41
C VAL A 70 -22.99 -5.32 -6.91
N ASN A 71 -24.05 -4.91 -7.62
CA ASN A 71 -24.12 -3.58 -8.25
C ASN A 71 -24.84 -2.54 -7.37
N ASN A 72 -25.58 -2.97 -6.35
CA ASN A 72 -26.22 -2.09 -5.39
C ASN A 72 -25.22 -1.51 -4.38
N LEU A 73 -25.65 -0.45 -3.69
CA LEU A 73 -24.92 0.13 -2.59
C LEU A 73 -24.81 -0.90 -1.46
N ILE A 74 -23.58 -1.16 -1.01
CA ILE A 74 -23.32 -1.95 0.19
C ILE A 74 -22.65 -1.07 1.24
N LYS A 75 -22.89 -1.38 2.51
CA LYS A 75 -22.19 -0.80 3.65
C LYS A 75 -21.33 -1.86 4.29
N VAL A 76 -20.05 -1.54 4.52
CA VAL A 76 -19.10 -2.42 5.21
C VAL A 76 -18.70 -1.86 6.56
N ASP A 77 -18.54 -2.75 7.54
CA ASP A 77 -18.15 -2.40 8.92
C ASP A 77 -16.63 -2.22 9.06
N LEU A 78 -15.87 -3.05 8.34
CA LEU A 78 -14.41 -3.11 8.40
C LEU A 78 -13.83 -3.25 7.00
N VAL A 79 -12.76 -2.49 6.71
CA VAL A 79 -12.01 -2.62 5.45
C VAL A 79 -10.55 -2.93 5.72
N PHE A 80 -9.98 -3.90 5.00
CA PHE A 80 -8.55 -4.03 4.83
C PHE A 80 -8.12 -3.24 3.59
N ASP A 81 -7.29 -2.22 3.79
CA ASP A 81 -6.81 -1.38 2.71
C ASP A 81 -5.58 -1.96 1.99
N TRP A 82 -5.75 -2.25 0.69
CA TRP A 82 -4.71 -2.67 -0.26
C TRP A 82 -4.47 -1.63 -1.37
N VAL A 83 -4.98 -0.41 -1.22
CA VAL A 83 -4.80 0.67 -2.18
C VAL A 83 -3.34 1.11 -2.18
N GLY A 84 -2.69 1.07 -3.34
CA GLY A 84 -1.26 1.37 -3.48
C GLY A 84 -0.87 2.85 -3.40
N ASN A 85 -1.77 3.74 -2.95
CA ASN A 85 -1.49 5.18 -2.81
C ASN A 85 -2.27 5.78 -1.64
N LEU A 86 -1.99 7.05 -1.36
CA LEU A 86 -2.64 7.84 -0.32
C LEU A 86 -4.00 8.43 -0.75
N MET A 87 -4.79 7.77 -1.62
CA MET A 87 -6.16 8.21 -1.93
C MET A 87 -7.22 7.51 -1.08
N PHE A 88 -6.85 6.43 -0.40
CA PHE A 88 -7.70 5.68 0.51
C PHE A 88 -6.84 5.15 1.68
N PRO A 89 -7.40 5.05 2.90
CA PRO A 89 -8.63 5.73 3.33
C PRO A 89 -8.49 7.27 3.25
N PRO A 90 -9.59 8.02 3.07
CA PRO A 90 -9.54 9.47 3.11
C PRO A 90 -9.28 9.97 4.54
N ARG A 91 -8.60 11.13 4.68
CA ARG A 91 -8.22 11.70 5.98
C ARG A 91 -9.40 11.93 6.93
N ASN A 92 -10.54 12.37 6.42
CA ASN A 92 -11.70 12.75 7.25
C ASN A 92 -12.70 11.58 7.41
N ASN A 93 -12.21 10.34 7.40
CA ASN A 93 -13.07 9.16 7.45
C ASN A 93 -13.28 8.63 8.87
N ASN A 94 -14.17 9.27 9.62
CA ASN A 94 -14.38 8.92 11.03
C ASN A 94 -15.38 7.76 11.22
N LYS A 95 -15.99 7.26 10.14
CA LYS A 95 -17.13 6.32 10.19
C LYS A 95 -16.81 4.91 9.73
N LEU A 96 -15.67 4.69 9.07
CA LEU A 96 -15.25 3.38 8.58
C LEU A 96 -14.04 2.91 9.36
N LYS A 97 -14.09 1.69 9.89
CA LYS A 97 -12.91 1.04 10.48
C LYS A 97 -12.04 0.51 9.35
N VAL A 98 -10.76 0.87 9.35
CA VAL A 98 -9.81 0.48 8.30
C VAL A 98 -8.55 -0.11 8.91
N VAL A 99 -8.24 -1.36 8.58
CA VAL A 99 -6.91 -1.96 8.79
C VAL A 99 -5.95 -1.32 7.80
N ASN A 100 -4.80 -0.86 8.30
CA ASN A 100 -3.94 0.15 7.69
C ASN A 100 -4.63 1.51 7.64
N SER A 101 -4.78 2.13 8.82
CA SER A 101 -5.39 3.47 8.96
C SER A 101 -4.68 4.51 8.09
N ARG A 102 -5.31 5.67 7.92
CA ARG A 102 -4.72 6.75 7.14
C ARG A 102 -3.36 7.16 7.68
N GLU A 103 -3.29 7.38 8.98
CA GLU A 103 -2.12 7.85 9.71
C GLU A 103 -0.99 6.83 9.61
N PHE A 104 -1.32 5.54 9.82
CA PHE A 104 -0.36 4.45 9.67
C PHE A 104 0.19 4.38 8.24
N LYS A 105 -0.68 4.54 7.25
CA LYS A 105 -0.28 4.50 5.84
C LYS A 105 0.60 5.68 5.45
N GLU A 106 0.30 6.88 5.93
CA GLU A 106 1.14 8.07 5.69
C GLU A 106 2.53 7.88 6.28
N LEU A 107 2.63 7.36 7.50
CA LEU A 107 3.89 7.02 8.13
C LEU A 107 4.68 5.99 7.31
N CYS A 108 4.06 4.87 6.94
CA CYS A 108 4.74 3.82 6.17
C CYS A 108 5.06 4.23 4.72
N TRP A 109 4.33 5.20 4.17
CA TRP A 109 4.61 5.77 2.85
C TRP A 109 5.88 6.62 2.85
N ASN A 110 6.15 7.32 3.95
CA ASN A 110 7.36 8.11 4.12
C ASN A 110 8.46 7.29 4.82
N LYS A 111 9.38 6.72 4.03
CA LYS A 111 10.50 5.92 4.57
C LYS A 111 11.41 6.69 5.52
N TRP A 112 11.51 8.01 5.37
CA TRP A 112 12.32 8.83 6.27
C TRP A 112 11.63 9.01 7.62
N GLU A 113 10.36 9.39 7.64
CA GLU A 113 9.58 9.46 8.89
C GLU A 113 9.48 8.10 9.59
N ALA A 114 9.31 7.02 8.82
CA ALA A 114 9.32 5.66 9.36
C ALA A 114 10.68 5.30 9.99
N TYR A 115 11.78 5.66 9.34
CA TYR A 115 13.13 5.48 9.90
C TYR A 115 13.29 6.25 11.21
N GLN A 116 12.89 7.53 11.27
CA GLN A 116 13.00 8.33 12.49
C GLN A 116 12.25 7.74 13.69
N LYS A 117 11.25 6.88 13.47
CA LYS A 117 10.51 6.20 14.54
C LYS A 117 11.07 4.82 14.91
N LEU A 118 11.89 4.23 14.05
CA LEU A 118 12.31 2.82 14.12
C LEU A 118 13.81 2.66 13.87
N GLU A 119 14.60 3.71 14.04
CA GLU A 119 16.01 3.76 13.64
C GLU A 119 16.85 2.68 14.33
N ASP A 120 16.52 2.36 15.59
CA ASP A 120 17.15 1.29 16.37
C ASP A 120 17.07 -0.10 15.71
N TYR A 121 16.09 -0.29 14.82
CA TYR A 121 15.82 -1.56 14.14
C TYR A 121 16.11 -1.50 12.63
N MET A 122 16.71 -0.42 12.14
CA MET A 122 16.93 -0.18 10.71
C MET A 122 18.41 0.10 10.41
N PRO A 123 18.88 -0.15 9.17
CA PRO A 123 20.21 0.30 8.75
C PRO A 123 20.33 1.82 8.87
N GLU A 124 21.51 2.28 9.24
CA GLU A 124 21.84 3.71 9.32
C GLU A 124 21.42 4.43 8.02
N THR A 125 20.56 5.44 8.17
CA THR A 125 19.93 6.13 7.04
C THR A 125 20.10 7.63 7.20
N TYR A 126 20.43 8.30 6.09
CA TYR A 126 20.61 9.75 6.06
C TYR A 126 19.58 10.42 5.15
N TRP A 127 19.02 11.54 5.61
CA TRP A 127 18.19 12.40 4.78
C TRP A 127 19.06 13.27 3.88
N VAL A 128 19.03 12.96 2.58
CA VAL A 128 19.74 13.72 1.56
C VAL A 128 18.98 14.99 1.15
N GLY A 129 17.64 14.97 1.27
CA GLY A 129 16.76 16.06 0.82
C GLY A 129 16.72 16.17 -0.70
N ASN A 130 17.72 16.84 -1.26
CA ASN A 130 17.90 17.01 -2.69
C ASN A 130 19.05 16.13 -3.20
N LEU A 131 18.86 15.45 -4.34
CA LEU A 131 19.87 14.56 -4.95
C LEU A 131 21.26 15.19 -5.07
N ASN A 132 21.35 16.50 -5.30
CA ASN A 132 22.63 17.22 -5.41
C ASN A 132 23.43 17.24 -4.10
N ASN A 133 22.80 16.98 -2.96
CA ASN A 133 23.46 16.90 -1.66
C ASN A 133 24.10 15.54 -1.38
N THR A 134 23.87 14.53 -2.24
CA THR A 134 24.28 13.14 -2.00
C THR A 134 25.75 13.03 -1.57
N GLN A 135 26.66 13.75 -2.24
CA GLN A 135 28.10 13.69 -1.95
C GLN A 135 28.46 14.05 -0.50
N ARG A 136 27.67 14.89 0.17
CA ARG A 136 27.88 15.27 1.58
C ARG A 136 27.63 14.12 2.56
N PHE A 137 26.91 13.08 2.13
CA PHE A 137 26.51 11.94 2.96
C PHE A 137 27.24 10.65 2.59
N VAL A 138 27.80 10.54 1.38
CA VAL A 138 28.53 9.35 0.92
C VAL A 138 29.64 8.95 1.89
N GLY A 139 30.41 9.92 2.39
CA GLY A 139 31.49 9.67 3.35
C GLY A 139 31.03 9.23 4.74
N LYS A 140 29.75 9.43 5.08
CA LYS A 140 29.20 9.04 6.39
C LYS A 140 28.81 7.57 6.43
N VAL A 141 28.39 7.00 5.30
CA VAL A 141 28.09 5.58 5.20
C VAL A 141 29.40 4.80 5.30
N LYS A 142 29.47 3.75 6.12
CA LYS A 142 30.73 3.02 6.36
C LYS A 142 31.01 1.93 5.31
N THR A 143 29.99 1.36 4.71
CA THR A 143 30.08 0.26 3.74
C THR A 143 30.54 0.70 2.35
N GLU A 144 31.15 -0.17 1.56
CA GLU A 144 31.53 0.14 0.16
C GLU A 144 30.32 0.39 -0.74
N ASN A 145 29.28 -0.44 -0.56
CA ASN A 145 28.02 -0.30 -1.26
C ASN A 145 27.05 0.57 -0.47
N ILE A 146 26.27 1.38 -1.20
CA ILE A 146 25.21 2.21 -0.66
C ILE A 146 23.90 1.98 -1.40
N VAL A 147 22.81 2.32 -0.72
CA VAL A 147 21.47 2.37 -1.31
C VAL A 147 20.99 3.81 -1.26
N LEU A 148 20.72 4.39 -2.43
CA LEU A 148 20.09 5.69 -2.56
C LEU A 148 18.68 5.49 -3.15
N LYS A 149 17.65 5.98 -2.47
CA LYS A 149 16.26 5.76 -2.84
C LYS A 149 15.38 6.96 -2.48
N PRO A 150 14.30 7.22 -3.22
CA PRO A 150 13.29 8.19 -2.80
C PRO A 150 12.60 7.73 -1.51
N TYR A 151 12.29 8.68 -0.63
CA TYR A 151 11.59 8.38 0.62
C TYR A 151 10.19 7.78 0.39
N ASN A 152 9.53 8.14 -0.71
CA ASN A 152 8.15 7.75 -1.01
C ASN A 152 7.98 6.87 -2.27
N GLY A 153 9.06 6.32 -2.83
CA GLY A 153 8.98 5.46 -4.01
C GLY A 153 8.46 4.05 -3.74
N LEU A 154 8.01 3.36 -4.79
CA LEU A 154 7.50 1.98 -4.76
C LEU A 154 8.20 1.12 -5.81
N GLN A 155 8.19 -0.20 -5.62
CA GLN A 155 8.61 -1.21 -6.60
C GLN A 155 10.07 -1.07 -7.09
N GLY A 156 10.98 -0.57 -6.26
CA GLY A 156 12.38 -0.38 -6.63
C GLY A 156 12.64 0.72 -7.66
N LYS A 157 11.61 1.50 -8.03
CA LYS A 157 11.76 2.63 -8.94
C LYS A 157 12.63 3.71 -8.31
N ASP A 158 13.50 4.31 -9.13
CA ASP A 158 14.39 5.40 -8.74
C ASP A 158 15.36 4.99 -7.60
N VAL A 159 15.73 3.71 -7.52
CA VAL A 159 16.69 3.20 -6.53
C VAL A 159 18.05 2.92 -7.18
N PHE A 160 19.10 3.46 -6.58
CA PHE A 160 20.49 3.07 -6.84
C PHE A 160 20.96 2.10 -5.76
N ILE A 161 21.60 1.01 -6.18
CA ILE A 161 22.28 0.06 -5.32
C ILE A 161 23.64 -0.20 -5.93
N GLY A 162 24.71 0.12 -5.22
CA GLY A 162 26.05 -0.15 -5.72
C GLY A 162 27.13 0.64 -5.00
N PRO A 163 28.35 0.64 -5.56
CA PRO A 163 29.50 1.29 -4.96
C PRO A 163 29.32 2.80 -4.80
N LYS A 164 29.82 3.36 -3.69
CA LYS A 164 29.77 4.80 -3.36
C LYS A 164 30.21 5.69 -4.51
N GLU A 165 31.31 5.34 -5.18
CA GLU A 165 31.92 6.14 -6.23
C GLU A 165 31.04 6.28 -7.48
N LYS A 166 30.11 5.34 -7.70
CA LYS A 166 29.18 5.33 -8.84
C LYS A 166 27.88 6.09 -8.58
N VAL A 167 27.61 6.51 -7.34
CA VAL A 167 26.34 7.20 -7.01
C VAL A 167 26.20 8.55 -7.71
N LYS A 168 27.32 9.21 -8.02
CA LYS A 168 27.35 10.48 -8.75
C LYS A 168 26.81 10.38 -10.18
N ASP A 169 26.80 9.18 -10.74
CA ASP A 169 26.36 8.90 -12.10
C ASP A 169 24.87 8.50 -12.14
N PHE A 170 24.26 8.27 -10.97
CA PHE A 170 22.85 7.92 -10.88
C PHE A 170 21.96 9.10 -11.30
N ARG A 171 20.99 8.81 -12.17
CA ARG A 171 19.97 9.75 -12.65
C ARG A 171 18.60 9.09 -12.50
N PRO A 172 17.81 9.40 -11.45
CA PRO A 172 16.47 8.86 -11.33
C PRO A 172 15.57 9.43 -12.43
N GLU A 173 14.57 8.66 -12.87
CA GLU A 173 13.60 9.09 -13.89
C GLU A 173 12.76 10.26 -13.39
N ARG A 174 12.51 10.29 -12.07
CA ARG A 174 11.86 11.39 -11.39
C ARG A 174 12.87 12.06 -10.46
N PRO A 175 13.33 13.29 -10.76
CA PRO A 175 14.17 14.02 -9.82
C PRO A 175 13.41 14.16 -8.51
N GLY A 176 14.05 13.75 -7.40
CA GLY A 176 13.46 13.79 -6.07
C GLY A 176 12.98 15.21 -5.77
N ARG A 177 11.69 15.35 -5.44
CA ARG A 177 11.13 16.56 -4.84
C ARG A 177 11.39 16.56 -3.35
#